data_AF-A0A1Q5PLZ4-F1
#
_entry.id   AF-A0A1Q5PLZ4-F1
#
_cell.length_a   1.000
_cell.length_b   1.000
_cell.length_c   1.000
_cell.angle_alpha   90.00
_cell.angle_beta   90.00
_cell.angle_gamma   90.00
#
_symmetry.space_group_name_H-M   'P 1'
#
loop_
_entity.id
_entity.type
_entity.pdbx_description
1 polymer ?
#
loop_
_entity_poly.entity_id
_entity_poly.type
_entity_poly.pdbx_seq_one_letter_code
_entity_poly.pdbx_strand_id
1 'polypeptide(L)'
;MYSPTGSEVTTMSLKTTSSKPAFAIYHSLSFWLIAAVTAVFVLFSAQTFEFWRPSSWQTLAANWREATLGISILASVLASLPAMLLRTNNVIVGAAPAVKTSTIILRHQLQVLAPIYTGLIIGTIPYLVRLISSGAPDFTLSVLISLLATSAAIMALTLLAYTVAIFSPKQFGMLFAPLAVAFVAILPTFLNETVLFNTGYSTLSGATVWLTKFPPTGAQLAMGVEVSRLGIFTLMALCAYYLLNLYLGNRNQKTLWVVPALPILVLIPAMLVSPPLFYFQDEPSHCENSATGIKICTYAVEKSIAPIIAEEANKILALTDTAPESIRIQQDHYQQNVKADPQSITVPTTGSFTNQEYRTQVRAEISDYLTGNKKCPAGDASSESSQSSASEISRAASNAILIKTVGDQPEENSDATKVLKLDTLTEDYSEETKTLLKLSDSQFTEWFSRNRDALMNCQLEQLGIPQ
;
A
#
# COMPACT_ATOMS: atom_id res chain seq x y z
N MET A 1 -32.36 -20.99 73.92
CA MET A 1 -33.31 -19.93 73.52
C MET A 1 -32.92 -18.68 74.26
N TYR A 2 -32.24 -17.76 73.59
CA TYR A 2 -31.92 -16.44 74.10
C TYR A 2 -32.21 -15.44 72.98
N SER A 3 -33.16 -14.55 73.24
CA SER A 3 -33.35 -13.32 72.47
C SER A 3 -32.60 -12.21 73.22
N PRO A 4 -31.85 -11.37 72.50
CA PRO A 4 -31.79 -9.95 72.82
C PRO A 4 -32.04 -9.13 71.53
N THR A 5 -33.13 -8.36 71.47
CA THR A 5 -33.21 -6.92 71.78
C THR A 5 -32.35 -6.02 70.88
N GLY A 6 -33.06 -5.21 70.09
CA GLY A 6 -32.74 -3.84 69.65
C GLY A 6 -31.28 -3.44 69.52
N SER A 7 -30.84 -3.28 68.27
CA SER A 7 -29.78 -2.33 67.91
C SER A 7 -30.37 -1.32 66.92
N GLU A 8 -30.26 -0.05 67.31
CA GLU A 8 -30.62 1.15 66.58
C GLU A 8 -30.26 1.06 65.10
N VAL A 9 -31.24 1.35 64.23
CA VAL A 9 -30.99 1.65 62.83
C VAL A 9 -30.39 3.06 62.78
N THR A 10 -29.06 3.15 62.89
CA THR A 10 -28.34 4.36 62.52
C THR A 10 -28.45 4.52 61.00
N THR A 11 -29.41 5.33 60.56
CA THR A 11 -29.47 5.82 59.19
C THR A 11 -28.27 6.72 58.95
N MET A 12 -27.15 6.11 58.54
CA MET A 12 -25.99 6.85 58.05
C MET A 12 -26.39 7.47 56.71
N SER A 13 -26.89 8.71 56.77
CA SER A 13 -27.07 9.58 55.62
C SER A 13 -25.71 9.80 54.99
N LEU A 14 -25.40 8.99 53.98
CA LEU A 14 -24.26 9.16 53.10
C LEU A 14 -24.49 10.47 52.35
N LYS A 15 -23.86 11.52 52.89
CA LYS A 15 -23.64 12.80 52.25
C LYS A 15 -23.23 12.51 50.81
N THR A 16 -24.12 12.81 49.88
CA THR A 16 -23.90 12.77 48.44
C THR A 16 -22.84 13.81 48.11
N THR A 17 -21.57 13.49 48.38
CA THR A 17 -20.48 14.09 47.65
C THR A 17 -20.71 13.70 46.20
N SER A 18 -21.20 14.68 45.44
CA SER A 18 -21.24 14.73 43.99
C SER A 18 -19.81 14.51 43.46
N SER A 19 -19.32 13.28 43.55
CA SER A 19 -18.28 12.81 42.67
C SER A 19 -18.98 12.66 41.33
N LYS A 20 -18.87 13.68 40.48
CA LYS A 20 -19.03 13.52 39.04
C LYS A 20 -18.36 12.19 38.70
N PRO A 21 -19.07 11.20 38.18
CA PRO A 21 -18.46 9.90 37.98
C PRO A 21 -17.27 10.14 37.04
N ALA A 22 -16.10 9.66 37.44
CA ALA A 22 -14.87 9.68 36.64
C ALA A 22 -15.02 8.94 35.28
N PHE A 23 -16.24 8.50 34.96
CA PHE A 23 -16.70 7.95 33.69
C PHE A 23 -16.82 8.97 32.54
N ALA A 24 -16.59 10.26 32.78
CA ALA A 24 -16.55 11.27 31.73
C ALA A 24 -15.18 11.33 31.01
N ILE A 25 -14.62 10.18 30.60
CA ILE A 25 -13.44 10.13 29.72
C ILE A 25 -13.81 10.49 28.26
N TYR A 26 -15.11 10.56 27.94
CA TYR A 26 -15.59 10.96 26.62
C TYR A 26 -16.31 12.31 26.65
N HIS A 27 -15.56 13.37 26.88
CA HIS A 27 -15.95 14.69 26.38
C HIS A 27 -16.00 14.62 24.84
N SER A 28 -16.88 15.38 24.20
CA SER A 28 -16.91 15.51 22.72
C SER A 28 -15.51 15.73 22.13
N LEU A 29 -14.66 16.46 22.85
CA LEU A 29 -13.29 16.76 22.46
C LEU A 29 -12.36 15.54 22.39
N SER A 30 -12.47 14.56 23.30
CA SER A 30 -11.62 13.35 23.24
C SER A 30 -12.05 12.41 22.11
N PHE A 31 -13.36 12.36 21.81
CA PHE A 31 -13.86 11.65 20.62
C PHE A 31 -13.25 12.22 19.33
N TRP A 32 -13.31 13.53 19.15
CA TRP A 32 -12.76 14.19 17.95
C TRP A 32 -11.24 14.11 17.89
N LEU A 33 -10.54 14.15 19.02
CA LEU A 33 -9.09 13.98 19.06
C LEU A 33 -8.67 12.58 18.61
N ILE A 34 -9.35 11.53 19.08
CA ILE A 34 -9.10 10.15 18.64
C ILE A 34 -9.37 10.03 17.13
N ALA A 35 -10.51 10.57 16.67
CA ALA A 35 -10.84 10.56 15.24
C ALA A 35 -9.78 11.31 14.40
N ALA A 36 -9.28 12.45 14.86
CA ALA A 36 -8.24 13.21 14.18
C ALA A 36 -6.92 12.43 14.11
N VAL A 37 -6.48 11.82 15.22
CA VAL A 37 -5.26 11.00 15.24
C VAL A 37 -5.41 9.78 14.32
N THR A 38 -6.56 9.11 14.31
CA THR A 38 -6.83 8.03 13.36
C THR A 38 -6.81 8.50 11.91
N ALA A 39 -7.38 9.67 11.62
CA ALA A 39 -7.32 10.27 10.29
C ALA A 39 -5.87 10.56 9.86
N VAL A 40 -5.03 11.06 10.76
CA VAL A 40 -3.60 11.27 10.50
C VAL A 40 -2.88 9.96 10.18
N PHE A 41 -3.17 8.86 10.88
CA PHE A 41 -2.59 7.55 10.55
C PHE A 41 -2.97 7.08 9.14
N VAL A 42 -4.23 7.26 8.74
CA VAL A 42 -4.68 6.93 7.37
C VAL A 42 -4.02 7.82 6.33
N LEU A 43 -3.86 9.12 6.62
CA LEU A 43 -3.18 10.03 5.70
C LEU A 43 -1.69 9.70 5.58
N PHE A 44 -1.03 9.37 6.69
CA PHE A 44 0.38 9.01 6.72
C PHE A 44 0.65 7.68 6.00
N SER A 45 -0.17 6.65 6.23
CA SER A 45 -0.06 5.37 5.51
C SER A 45 -0.30 5.51 4.01
N ALA A 46 -0.85 6.64 3.59
CA ALA A 46 -1.20 6.91 2.23
C ALA A 46 -0.22 7.90 1.55
N GLN A 47 0.60 8.64 2.32
CA GLN A 47 1.75 9.39 1.79
C GLN A 47 2.72 8.49 1.02
N THR A 48 2.85 7.22 1.43
CA THR A 48 3.66 6.21 0.71
C THR A 48 3.12 5.83 -0.66
N PHE A 49 1.91 6.27 -1.03
CA PHE A 49 1.23 5.98 -2.29
C PHE A 49 1.01 7.22 -3.19
N GLU A 50 1.65 8.34 -2.83
CA GLU A 50 1.97 9.51 -3.66
C GLU A 50 0.85 10.31 -4.34
N PHE A 51 0.95 11.63 -4.15
CA PHE A 51 0.02 12.64 -4.63
C PHE A 51 -0.06 12.78 -6.16
N TRP A 52 0.83 12.15 -6.94
CA TRP A 52 0.85 12.26 -8.40
C TRP A 52 0.10 11.12 -9.12
N ARG A 53 0.21 9.88 -8.64
CA ARG A 53 -0.31 8.70 -9.36
C ARG A 53 -1.84 8.62 -9.39
N PRO A 54 -2.43 8.01 -10.44
CA PRO A 54 -3.85 7.73 -10.50
C PRO A 54 -4.27 6.92 -9.27
N SER A 55 -5.28 7.41 -8.56
CA SER A 55 -5.84 6.69 -7.43
C SER A 55 -6.68 5.52 -7.91
N SER A 56 -6.46 4.34 -7.31
CA SER A 56 -7.27 3.15 -7.55
C SER A 56 -7.98 2.70 -6.28
N TRP A 57 -9.11 2.01 -6.44
CA TRP A 57 -9.85 1.39 -5.33
C TRP A 57 -9.02 0.33 -4.60
N GLN A 58 -8.11 -0.33 -5.31
CA GLN A 58 -7.18 -1.31 -4.73
C GLN A 58 -6.10 -0.65 -3.87
N THR A 59 -5.59 0.50 -4.31
CA THR A 59 -4.66 1.32 -3.53
C THR A 59 -5.32 1.81 -2.25
N LEU A 60 -6.61 2.19 -2.29
CA LEU A 60 -7.36 2.54 -1.07
C LEU A 60 -7.43 1.35 -0.09
N ALA A 61 -7.73 0.14 -0.58
CA ALA A 61 -7.74 -1.06 0.26
C ALA A 61 -6.35 -1.38 0.86
N ALA A 62 -5.28 -1.23 0.07
CA ALA A 62 -3.92 -1.34 0.56
C ALA A 62 -3.62 -0.29 1.64
N ASN A 63 -4.01 0.97 1.45
CA ASN A 63 -3.82 2.05 2.43
C ASN A 63 -4.50 1.75 3.76
N TRP A 64 -5.74 1.21 3.72
CA TRP A 64 -6.47 0.78 4.91
C TRP A 64 -5.75 -0.38 5.62
N ARG A 65 -5.31 -1.37 4.84
CA ARG A 65 -4.56 -2.51 5.36
C ARG A 65 -3.29 -2.04 6.07
N GLU A 66 -2.48 -1.20 5.45
CA GLU A 66 -1.24 -0.72 6.06
C GLU A 66 -1.49 0.23 7.25
N ALA A 67 -2.55 1.05 7.21
CA ALA A 67 -2.97 1.88 8.36
C ALA A 67 -3.38 1.05 9.58
N THR A 68 -3.84 -0.20 9.37
CA THR A 68 -4.44 -1.03 10.42
C THR A 68 -3.51 -1.23 11.61
N LEU A 69 -2.19 -1.33 11.41
CA LEU A 69 -1.23 -1.50 12.51
C LEU A 69 -1.26 -0.30 13.46
N GLY A 70 -1.07 0.92 12.92
CA GLY A 70 -1.05 2.15 13.72
C GLY A 70 -2.40 2.40 14.40
N ILE A 71 -3.50 2.20 13.66
CA ILE A 71 -4.86 2.34 14.19
C ILE A 71 -5.13 1.33 15.31
N SER A 72 -4.72 0.07 15.13
CA SER A 72 -4.96 -1.00 16.12
C SER A 72 -4.11 -0.82 17.37
N ILE A 73 -2.89 -0.30 17.25
CA ILE A 73 -2.06 0.08 18.41
C ILE A 73 -2.73 1.21 19.19
N LEU A 74 -3.20 2.27 18.52
CA LEU A 74 -3.96 3.34 19.17
C LEU A 74 -5.22 2.78 19.86
N ALA A 75 -5.98 1.95 19.16
CA ALA A 75 -7.17 1.29 19.68
C ALA A 75 -6.87 0.45 20.92
N SER A 76 -5.73 -0.26 20.94
CA SER A 76 -5.33 -1.12 22.04
C SER A 76 -5.05 -0.35 23.33
N VAL A 77 -4.39 0.81 23.22
CA VAL A 77 -4.12 1.69 24.36
C VAL A 77 -5.43 2.24 24.90
N LEU A 78 -6.32 2.71 24.02
CA LEU A 78 -7.63 3.24 24.42
C LEU A 78 -8.54 2.17 25.03
N ALA A 79 -8.53 0.94 24.50
CA ALA A 79 -9.30 -0.18 25.02
C ALA A 79 -8.76 -0.70 26.36
N SER A 80 -7.46 -0.53 26.64
CA SER A 80 -6.87 -0.96 27.91
C SER A 80 -7.35 -0.15 29.13
N LEU A 81 -7.71 1.13 28.93
CA LEU A 81 -8.22 2.02 29.97
C LEU A 81 -9.51 1.51 30.63
N PRO A 82 -10.63 1.27 29.89
CA PRO A 82 -11.84 0.71 30.49
C PRO A 82 -11.64 -0.73 30.97
N ALA A 83 -10.81 -1.52 30.29
CA ALA A 83 -10.47 -2.88 30.73
C ALA A 83 -9.88 -2.93 32.15
N MET A 84 -9.03 -1.96 32.52
CA MET A 84 -8.50 -1.84 33.88
C MET A 84 -9.59 -1.54 34.93
N LEU A 85 -10.62 -0.79 34.55
CA LEU A 85 -11.74 -0.44 35.42
C LEU A 85 -12.70 -1.62 35.63
N LEU A 86 -12.86 -2.49 34.63
CA LEU A 86 -13.79 -3.63 34.63
C LEU A 86 -13.24 -4.91 35.25
N ARG A 87 -12.06 -4.86 35.86
CA ARG A 87 -11.50 -6.00 36.60
C ARG A 87 -12.39 -6.35 37.78
N THR A 88 -12.48 -7.65 38.06
CA THR A 88 -13.29 -8.23 39.15
C THR A 88 -12.96 -7.67 40.54
N ASN A 89 -11.78 -7.08 40.72
CA ASN A 89 -11.35 -6.42 41.96
C ASN A 89 -11.91 -5.00 42.16
N ASN A 90 -12.58 -4.42 41.16
CA ASN A 90 -13.05 -3.02 41.15
C ASN A 90 -14.59 -2.90 41.03
N VAL A 91 -15.35 -3.84 41.60
CA VAL A 91 -16.83 -3.79 41.55
C VAL A 91 -17.36 -2.97 42.72
N ILE A 92 -18.02 -1.84 42.42
CA ILE A 92 -18.83 -1.10 43.40
C ILE A 92 -20.21 -1.73 43.43
N VAL A 93 -20.55 -2.42 44.53
CA VAL A 93 -21.89 -2.94 44.77
C VAL A 93 -22.78 -1.77 45.20
N GLY A 94 -23.74 -1.39 44.35
CA GLY A 94 -24.74 -0.36 44.65
C GLY A 94 -26.14 -0.83 44.24
N ALA A 95 -27.17 -0.08 44.64
CA ALA A 95 -28.59 -0.37 44.36
C ALA A 95 -29.01 -0.23 42.88
N ALA A 96 -28.04 -0.21 41.95
CA ALA A 96 -28.30 -0.11 40.52
C ALA A 96 -28.78 -1.45 39.96
N PRO A 97 -29.69 -1.46 38.97
CA PRO A 97 -30.13 -2.68 38.32
C PRO A 97 -28.94 -3.41 37.68
N ALA A 98 -28.89 -4.73 37.86
CA ALA A 98 -27.85 -5.56 37.27
C ALA A 98 -27.90 -5.46 35.74
N VAL A 99 -26.87 -4.86 35.14
CA VAL A 99 -26.71 -4.78 33.69
C VAL A 99 -25.96 -6.03 33.21
N LYS A 100 -26.41 -6.64 32.10
CA LYS A 100 -25.72 -7.77 31.49
C LYS A 100 -24.28 -7.39 31.13
N THR A 101 -23.31 -8.22 31.49
CA THR A 101 -21.88 -8.03 31.20
C THR A 101 -21.62 -7.79 29.71
N SER A 102 -22.35 -8.49 28.83
CA SER A 102 -22.31 -8.31 27.38
C SER A 102 -22.61 -6.87 26.94
N THR A 103 -23.62 -6.24 27.56
CA THR A 103 -24.01 -4.86 27.27
C THR A 103 -22.92 -3.87 27.71
N ILE A 104 -22.27 -4.15 28.84
CA ILE A 104 -21.17 -3.30 29.34
C ILE A 104 -19.95 -3.38 28.42
N ILE A 105 -19.53 -4.60 28.07
CA ILE A 105 -18.43 -4.84 27.12
C ILE A 105 -18.73 -4.13 25.80
N LEU A 106 -19.92 -4.36 25.23
CA LEU A 106 -20.32 -3.77 23.96
C LEU A 106 -20.27 -2.23 24.01
N ARG A 107 -20.77 -1.62 25.09
CA ARG A 107 -20.75 -0.16 25.25
C ARG A 107 -19.32 0.39 25.27
N HIS A 108 -18.40 -0.26 25.98
CA HIS A 108 -17.00 0.16 26.01
C HIS A 108 -16.31 -0.03 24.66
N GLN A 109 -16.60 -1.12 23.97
CA GLN A 109 -16.07 -1.36 22.63
C GLN A 109 -16.56 -0.31 21.65
N LEU A 110 -17.86 0.03 21.67
CA LEU A 110 -18.42 1.08 20.83
C LEU A 110 -17.82 2.47 21.13
N GLN A 111 -17.51 2.76 22.40
CA GLN A 111 -16.85 4.02 22.77
C GLN A 111 -15.43 4.17 22.19
N VAL A 112 -14.71 3.06 21.99
CA VAL A 112 -13.38 3.06 21.38
C VAL A 112 -13.47 2.99 19.86
N LEU A 113 -14.32 2.12 19.32
CA LEU A 113 -14.43 1.87 17.89
C LEU A 113 -15.12 3.02 17.13
N ALA A 114 -16.13 3.68 17.71
CA ALA A 114 -16.85 4.76 17.04
C ALA A 114 -15.93 5.93 16.59
N PRO A 115 -15.06 6.51 17.45
CA PRO A 115 -14.15 7.56 17.02
C PRO A 115 -13.09 7.04 16.03
N ILE A 116 -12.64 5.79 16.16
CA ILE A 116 -11.69 5.17 15.23
C ILE A 116 -12.30 5.08 13.83
N TYR A 117 -13.50 4.50 13.68
CA TYR A 117 -14.15 4.41 12.38
C TYR A 117 -14.52 5.79 11.81
N THR A 118 -14.87 6.75 12.69
CA THR A 118 -15.09 8.14 12.26
C THR A 118 -13.81 8.74 11.69
N GLY A 119 -12.69 8.58 12.38
CA GLY A 119 -11.39 9.04 11.90
C GLY A 119 -10.91 8.34 10.64
N LEU A 120 -11.18 7.04 10.52
CA LEU A 120 -10.91 6.25 9.32
C LEU A 120 -11.67 6.82 8.12
N ILE A 121 -12.97 7.08 8.26
CA ILE A 121 -13.79 7.70 7.21
C ILE A 121 -13.29 9.10 6.89
N ILE A 122 -12.98 9.93 7.88
CA ILE A 122 -12.48 11.30 7.65
C ILE A 122 -11.15 11.28 6.90
N GLY A 123 -10.23 10.40 7.30
CA GLY A 123 -8.91 10.26 6.66
C GLY A 123 -8.98 9.77 5.21
N THR A 124 -10.07 9.11 4.81
CA THR A 124 -10.24 8.59 3.44
C THR A 124 -10.96 9.53 2.50
N ILE A 125 -11.62 10.58 3.01
CA ILE A 125 -12.31 11.57 2.19
C ILE A 125 -11.42 12.11 1.06
N PRO A 126 -10.16 12.54 1.30
CA PRO A 126 -9.31 13.04 0.22
C PRO A 126 -9.07 12.01 -0.90
N TYR A 127 -8.93 10.72 -0.53
CA TYR A 127 -8.79 9.62 -1.49
C TYR A 127 -10.07 9.39 -2.27
N LEU A 128 -11.23 9.43 -1.62
CA LEU A 128 -12.53 9.26 -2.27
C LEU A 128 -12.82 10.40 -3.26
N VAL A 129 -12.54 11.65 -2.87
CA VAL A 129 -12.67 12.81 -3.76
C VAL A 129 -11.81 12.62 -5.00
N ARG A 130 -10.56 12.16 -4.82
CA ARG A 130 -9.65 11.88 -5.93
C ARG A 130 -10.16 10.75 -6.83
N LEU A 131 -10.56 9.61 -6.24
CA LEU A 131 -11.11 8.45 -6.96
C LEU A 131 -12.33 8.79 -7.82
N ILE A 132 -13.24 9.59 -7.25
CA ILE A 132 -14.44 10.06 -7.95
C ILE A 132 -14.06 11.04 -9.06
N SER A 133 -13.15 11.99 -8.78
CA SER A 133 -12.70 12.96 -9.77
C SER A 133 -11.95 12.33 -10.95
N SER A 134 -11.24 11.23 -10.71
CA SER A 134 -10.50 10.50 -11.75
C SER A 134 -11.34 9.48 -12.50
N GLY A 135 -12.60 9.24 -12.08
CA GLY A 135 -13.49 8.27 -12.71
C GLY A 135 -12.95 6.82 -12.65
N ALA A 136 -12.29 6.44 -11.56
CA ALA A 136 -11.61 5.15 -11.45
C ALA A 136 -12.61 3.97 -11.56
N PRO A 137 -12.53 3.12 -12.61
CA PRO A 137 -13.53 2.09 -12.89
C PRO A 137 -13.36 0.80 -12.07
N ASP A 138 -12.27 0.65 -11.30
CA ASP A 138 -11.83 -0.63 -10.74
C ASP A 138 -12.47 -1.02 -9.41
N PHE A 139 -13.68 -0.52 -9.13
CA PHE A 139 -14.41 -0.94 -7.94
C PHE A 139 -14.97 -2.35 -8.13
N THR A 140 -14.33 -3.33 -7.52
CA THR A 140 -14.74 -4.73 -7.55
C THR A 140 -15.28 -5.19 -6.20
N LEU A 141 -16.03 -6.29 -6.20
CA LEU A 141 -16.50 -6.95 -4.98
C LEU A 141 -15.32 -7.35 -4.07
N SER A 142 -14.17 -7.74 -4.64
CA SER A 142 -12.98 -8.10 -3.85
C SER A 142 -12.43 -6.91 -3.07
N VAL A 143 -12.47 -5.69 -3.63
CA VAL A 143 -12.09 -4.47 -2.89
C VAL A 143 -13.03 -4.23 -1.71
N LEU A 144 -14.34 -4.34 -1.91
CA LEU A 144 -15.31 -4.16 -0.83
C LEU A 144 -15.07 -5.17 0.30
N ILE A 145 -14.86 -6.44 -0.04
CA ILE A 145 -14.55 -7.49 0.94
C ILE A 145 -13.24 -7.19 1.67
N SER A 146 -12.23 -6.65 0.97
CA SER A 146 -10.96 -6.28 1.60
C SER A 146 -11.10 -5.13 2.61
N LEU A 147 -11.90 -4.10 2.30
CA LEU A 147 -12.21 -3.02 3.22
C LEU A 147 -12.98 -3.53 4.46
N LEU A 148 -13.92 -4.47 4.25
CA LEU A 148 -14.63 -5.15 5.33
C LEU A 148 -13.70 -6.03 6.17
N ALA A 149 -12.79 -6.77 5.54
CA ALA A 149 -11.81 -7.60 6.22
C ALA A 149 -10.89 -6.75 7.10
N THR A 150 -10.45 -5.60 6.58
CA THR A 150 -9.65 -4.62 7.34
C THR A 150 -10.42 -4.07 8.54
N SER A 151 -11.70 -3.72 8.35
CA SER A 151 -12.57 -3.27 9.44
C SER A 151 -12.73 -4.37 10.51
N ALA A 152 -12.96 -5.61 10.08
CA ALA A 152 -13.01 -6.77 10.97
C ALA A 152 -11.69 -6.99 11.72
N ALA A 153 -10.54 -6.77 11.07
CA ALA A 153 -9.22 -6.85 11.70
C ALA A 153 -9.05 -5.81 12.82
N ILE A 154 -9.41 -4.55 12.57
CA ILE A 154 -9.39 -3.48 13.58
C ILE A 154 -10.26 -3.87 14.78
N MET A 155 -11.48 -4.36 14.54
CA MET A 155 -12.37 -4.83 15.59
C MET A 155 -11.79 -6.02 16.38
N ALA A 156 -11.24 -7.02 15.68
CA ALA A 156 -10.64 -8.20 16.29
C ALA A 156 -9.42 -7.85 17.16
N LEU A 157 -8.53 -6.98 16.67
CA LEU A 157 -7.36 -6.52 17.40
C LEU A 157 -7.73 -5.64 18.60
N THR A 158 -8.76 -4.81 18.48
CA THR A 158 -9.28 -4.00 19.61
C THR A 158 -9.85 -4.90 20.72
N LEU A 159 -10.62 -5.92 20.34
CA LEU A 159 -11.15 -6.91 21.28
C LEU A 159 -10.05 -7.76 21.92
N LEU A 160 -9.03 -8.15 21.15
CA LEU A 160 -7.84 -8.84 21.67
C LEU A 160 -7.10 -7.96 22.67
N ALA A 161 -6.87 -6.68 22.36
CA ALA A 161 -6.23 -5.76 23.29
C ALA A 161 -7.01 -5.66 24.60
N TYR A 162 -8.34 -5.55 24.50
CA TYR A 162 -9.22 -5.49 25.65
C TYR A 162 -9.17 -6.77 26.48
N THR A 163 -9.14 -7.96 25.86
CA THR A 163 -8.99 -9.24 26.57
C THR A 163 -7.64 -9.29 27.28
N VAL A 164 -6.54 -9.04 26.57
CA VAL A 164 -5.18 -9.06 27.13
C VAL A 164 -5.06 -8.07 28.29
N ALA A 165 -5.62 -6.86 28.15
CA ALA A 165 -5.60 -5.84 29.21
C ALA A 165 -6.37 -6.28 30.47
N ILE A 166 -7.45 -7.06 30.33
CA ILE A 166 -8.19 -7.62 31.49
C ILE A 166 -7.39 -8.74 32.16
N PHE A 167 -6.81 -9.66 31.37
CA PHE A 167 -6.08 -10.82 31.88
C PHE A 167 -4.69 -10.48 32.44
N SER A 168 -4.08 -9.38 31.99
CA SER A 168 -2.75 -8.96 32.43
C SER A 168 -2.74 -8.44 33.88
N PRO A 169 -1.60 -8.43 34.59
CA PRO A 169 -1.47 -7.71 35.87
C PRO A 169 -1.74 -6.20 35.72
N LYS A 170 -2.25 -5.54 36.78
CA LYS A 170 -2.75 -4.13 36.73
C LYS A 170 -1.72 -3.14 36.19
N GLN A 171 -0.47 -3.35 36.53
CA GLN A 171 0.64 -2.44 36.19
C GLN A 171 1.09 -2.56 34.72
N PHE A 172 0.78 -3.69 34.07
CA PHE A 172 1.32 -3.98 32.74
C PHE A 172 0.25 -4.11 31.65
N GLY A 173 -1.04 -4.02 31.97
CA GLY A 173 -2.12 -4.15 30.97
C GLY A 173 -2.03 -3.14 29.83
N MET A 174 -1.61 -1.90 30.11
CA MET A 174 -1.37 -0.85 29.11
C MET A 174 -0.15 -1.11 28.23
N LEU A 175 0.80 -1.93 28.69
CA LEU A 175 2.01 -2.29 27.96
C LEU A 175 1.79 -3.58 27.16
N PHE A 176 1.20 -4.61 27.77
CA PHE A 176 1.00 -5.90 27.13
C PHE A 176 -0.08 -5.88 26.05
N ALA A 177 -1.13 -5.05 26.18
CA ALA A 177 -2.16 -4.95 25.16
C ALA A 177 -1.64 -4.47 23.80
N PRO A 178 -0.93 -3.31 23.68
CA PRO A 178 -0.35 -2.89 22.41
C PRO A 178 0.73 -3.84 21.91
N LEU A 179 1.52 -4.44 22.81
CA LEU A 179 2.57 -5.37 22.42
C LEU A 179 2.01 -6.68 21.86
N ALA A 180 0.92 -7.19 22.43
CA ALA A 180 0.19 -8.35 21.91
C ALA A 180 -0.47 -8.05 20.56
N VAL A 181 -1.07 -6.86 20.39
CA VAL A 181 -1.63 -6.43 19.10
C VAL A 181 -0.55 -6.31 18.04
N ALA A 182 0.57 -5.65 18.34
CA ALA A 182 1.69 -5.53 17.42
C ALA A 182 2.27 -6.91 17.05
N PHE A 183 2.43 -7.79 18.04
CA PHE A 183 2.89 -9.16 17.81
C PHE A 183 1.95 -9.92 16.87
N VAL A 184 0.65 -9.96 17.16
CA VAL A 184 -0.32 -10.67 16.29
C VAL A 184 -0.41 -10.05 14.90
N ALA A 185 -0.28 -8.72 14.80
CA ALA A 185 -0.36 -8.02 13.54
C ALA A 185 0.85 -8.28 12.62
N ILE A 186 2.07 -8.28 13.19
CA ILE A 186 3.34 -8.35 12.47
C ILE A 186 3.83 -9.79 12.28
N LEU A 187 3.50 -10.71 13.21
CA LEU A 187 4.00 -12.08 13.19
C LEU A 187 3.80 -12.79 11.84
N PRO A 188 2.63 -12.71 11.17
CA PRO A 188 2.46 -13.33 9.85
C PRO A 188 3.46 -12.80 8.82
N THR A 189 3.71 -11.49 8.79
CA THR A 189 4.65 -10.86 7.86
C THR A 189 6.09 -11.24 8.18
N PHE A 190 6.45 -11.23 9.47
CA PHE A 190 7.76 -11.68 9.93
C PHE A 190 8.03 -13.14 9.56
N LEU A 191 7.07 -14.04 9.78
CA LEU A 191 7.19 -15.45 9.38
C LEU A 191 7.32 -15.60 7.86
N ASN A 192 6.64 -14.77 7.08
CA ASN A 192 6.73 -14.80 5.63
C ASN A 192 8.15 -14.45 5.14
N GLU A 193 8.73 -13.39 5.70
CA GLU A 193 10.04 -12.87 5.27
C GLU A 193 11.23 -13.66 5.83
N THR A 194 11.08 -14.32 6.97
CA THR A 194 12.20 -15.02 7.65
C THR A 194 12.13 -16.53 7.54
N VAL A 195 10.98 -17.14 7.80
CA VAL A 195 10.83 -18.60 7.90
C VAL A 195 10.38 -19.21 6.57
N LEU A 196 9.45 -18.56 5.88
CA LEU A 196 8.84 -19.06 4.65
C LEU A 196 9.47 -18.51 3.37
N PHE A 197 10.53 -17.73 3.51
CA PHE A 197 11.26 -17.17 2.38
C PHE A 197 11.71 -18.27 1.42
N ASN A 198 11.36 -18.14 0.13
CA ASN A 198 11.63 -19.10 -0.94
C ASN A 198 11.07 -20.53 -0.74
N THR A 199 10.13 -20.74 0.18
CA THR A 199 9.54 -22.08 0.42
C THR A 199 8.34 -22.40 -0.47
N GLY A 200 7.82 -21.41 -1.21
CA GLY A 200 6.58 -21.52 -1.99
C GLY A 200 5.30 -21.37 -1.15
N TYR A 201 5.41 -21.27 0.17
CA TYR A 201 4.30 -20.99 1.08
C TYR A 201 4.27 -19.52 1.50
N SER A 202 3.08 -18.98 1.76
CA SER A 202 2.92 -17.59 2.23
C SER A 202 1.89 -17.46 3.35
N THR A 203 2.26 -16.69 4.36
CA THR A 203 1.40 -16.31 5.50
C THR A 203 0.72 -14.95 5.31
N LEU A 204 1.03 -14.25 4.22
CA LEU A 204 0.43 -12.94 3.89
C LEU A 204 -1.07 -13.04 3.65
N SER A 205 -1.56 -14.21 3.24
CA SER A 205 -3.00 -14.48 3.04
C SER A 205 -3.82 -14.32 4.32
N GLY A 206 -3.23 -14.51 5.50
CA GLY A 206 -3.87 -14.30 6.80
C GLY A 206 -3.36 -13.07 7.55
N ALA A 207 -2.47 -12.28 6.95
CA ALA A 207 -1.83 -11.16 7.61
C ALA A 207 -2.77 -9.94 7.73
N THR A 208 -2.64 -9.23 8.86
CA THR A 208 -3.37 -7.97 9.08
C THR A 208 -2.77 -6.83 8.26
N VAL A 209 -1.44 -6.84 8.12
CA VAL A 209 -0.62 -5.83 7.45
C VAL A 209 0.42 -6.55 6.62
N TRP A 210 0.76 -6.06 5.43
CA TRP A 210 1.76 -6.71 4.58
C TRP A 210 3.11 -6.01 4.60
N LEU A 211 3.19 -4.77 5.14
CA LEU A 211 4.41 -3.96 5.20
C LEU A 211 5.07 -3.76 3.84
N THR A 212 4.27 -3.81 2.77
CA THR A 212 4.72 -3.81 1.38
C THR A 212 3.75 -3.02 0.52
N LYS A 213 4.22 -2.57 -0.66
CA LYS A 213 3.46 -1.73 -1.60
C LYS A 213 2.50 -2.52 -2.52
N PHE A 214 2.07 -3.72 -2.12
CA PHE A 214 1.14 -4.56 -2.90
C PHE A 214 -0.34 -4.16 -2.70
N PRO A 215 -1.23 -4.38 -3.68
CA PRO A 215 -0.95 -4.91 -5.03
C PRO A 215 -0.34 -3.85 -5.97
N PRO A 216 0.53 -4.25 -6.92
CA PRO A 216 1.01 -3.35 -7.97
C PRO A 216 -0.14 -2.93 -8.88
N THR A 217 0.07 -1.89 -9.69
CA THR A 217 -0.96 -1.51 -10.67
C THR A 217 -1.25 -2.66 -11.63
N GLY A 218 -2.52 -2.85 -12.00
CA GLY A 218 -2.98 -3.93 -12.87
C GLY A 218 -3.23 -5.27 -12.15
N ALA A 219 -2.93 -5.39 -10.86
CA ALA A 219 -3.20 -6.59 -10.07
C ALA A 219 -4.50 -6.50 -9.29
N GLN A 220 -5.40 -7.46 -9.47
CA GLN A 220 -6.65 -7.58 -8.72
C GLN A 220 -6.49 -8.47 -7.49
N LEU A 221 -7.02 -8.02 -6.35
CA LEU A 221 -7.07 -8.82 -5.13
C LEU A 221 -7.86 -10.11 -5.34
N ALA A 222 -7.28 -11.23 -4.93
CA ALA A 222 -7.92 -12.53 -5.01
C ALA A 222 -9.10 -12.61 -4.03
N MET A 223 -10.32 -12.79 -4.55
CA MET A 223 -11.53 -12.81 -3.72
C MET A 223 -11.49 -13.89 -2.63
N GLY A 224 -10.96 -15.08 -2.96
CA GLY A 224 -10.86 -16.18 -1.99
C GLY A 224 -10.01 -15.83 -0.76
N VAL A 225 -8.95 -15.04 -0.96
CA VAL A 225 -8.08 -14.57 0.14
C VAL A 225 -8.79 -13.53 0.97
N GLU A 226 -9.46 -12.55 0.35
CA GLU A 226 -10.15 -11.51 1.11
C GLU A 226 -11.34 -12.05 1.90
N VAL A 227 -12.06 -13.04 1.36
CA VAL A 227 -13.14 -13.75 2.07
C VAL A 227 -12.58 -14.54 3.26
N SER A 228 -11.46 -15.24 3.10
CA SER A 228 -10.85 -15.99 4.20
C SER A 228 -10.34 -15.05 5.29
N ARG A 229 -9.72 -13.92 4.94
CA ARG A 229 -9.32 -12.86 5.89
C ARG A 229 -10.50 -12.33 6.68
N LEU A 230 -11.59 -11.97 6.00
CA LEU A 230 -12.82 -11.52 6.66
C LEU A 230 -13.34 -12.60 7.64
N GLY A 231 -13.38 -13.86 7.23
CA GLY A 231 -13.80 -14.98 8.07
C GLY A 231 -12.90 -15.17 9.30
N ILE A 232 -11.58 -15.10 9.14
CA ILE A 232 -10.60 -15.25 10.22
C ILE A 232 -10.75 -14.11 11.23
N PHE A 233 -10.80 -12.85 10.78
CA PHE A 233 -10.89 -11.70 11.69
C PHE A 233 -12.24 -11.63 12.39
N THR A 234 -13.35 -11.93 11.71
CA THR A 234 -14.67 -12.01 12.35
C THR A 234 -14.71 -13.13 13.40
N LEU A 235 -14.17 -14.31 13.09
CA LEU A 235 -14.06 -15.42 14.03
C LEU A 235 -13.20 -15.03 15.25
N MET A 236 -12.06 -14.39 15.03
CA MET A 236 -11.18 -13.90 16.09
C MET A 236 -11.90 -12.89 17.00
N ALA A 237 -12.65 -11.94 16.44
CA ALA A 237 -13.47 -10.99 17.20
C ALA A 237 -14.56 -11.69 18.02
N LEU A 238 -15.29 -12.65 17.43
CA LEU A 238 -16.31 -13.42 18.13
C LEU A 238 -15.73 -14.26 19.27
N CYS A 239 -14.60 -14.93 19.04
CA CYS A 239 -13.89 -15.69 20.06
C CYS A 239 -13.42 -14.80 21.21
N ALA A 240 -12.82 -13.64 20.92
CA ALA A 240 -12.39 -12.68 21.92
C ALA A 240 -13.58 -12.14 22.74
N TYR A 241 -14.69 -11.78 22.07
CA TYR A 241 -15.91 -11.32 22.73
C TYR A 241 -16.54 -12.41 23.62
N TYR A 242 -16.61 -13.65 23.13
CA TYR A 242 -17.13 -14.78 23.91
C TYR A 242 -16.25 -15.09 25.12
N LEU A 243 -14.92 -15.03 24.96
CA LEU A 243 -13.95 -15.21 26.05
C LEU A 243 -14.15 -14.18 27.17
N LEU A 244 -14.38 -12.91 26.81
CA LEU A 244 -14.67 -11.84 27.78
C LEU A 244 -15.96 -12.12 28.57
N ASN A 245 -17.02 -12.54 27.87
CA ASN A 245 -18.30 -12.85 28.50
C ASN A 245 -18.20 -14.06 29.43
N LEU A 246 -17.44 -15.09 29.05
CA LEU A 246 -17.17 -16.23 29.92
C LEU A 246 -16.39 -15.81 31.16
N TYR A 247 -15.27 -15.09 30.98
CA TYR A 247 -14.41 -14.71 32.09
C TYR A 247 -15.11 -13.82 33.13
N LEU A 248 -15.90 -12.86 32.67
CA LEU A 248 -16.62 -11.92 33.54
C LEU A 248 -17.98 -12.46 34.02
N GLY A 249 -18.52 -13.50 33.39
CA GLY A 249 -19.88 -14.01 33.63
C GLY A 249 -19.99 -15.39 34.28
N ASN A 250 -19.01 -16.30 34.14
CA ASN A 250 -19.15 -17.68 34.62
C ASN A 250 -17.82 -18.40 34.99
N ARG A 251 -17.86 -19.30 35.98
CA ARG A 251 -16.70 -19.90 36.69
C ARG A 251 -16.01 -21.09 36.00
N ASN A 252 -16.48 -21.55 34.84
CA ASN A 252 -15.90 -22.74 34.18
C ASN A 252 -14.66 -22.40 33.35
N GLN A 253 -13.49 -22.54 33.99
CA GLN A 253 -12.17 -22.24 33.38
C GLN A 253 -11.75 -23.22 32.26
N LYS A 254 -12.37 -24.39 32.14
CA LYS A 254 -11.98 -25.43 31.16
C LYS A 254 -12.23 -25.02 29.70
N THR A 255 -13.24 -24.19 29.44
CA THR A 255 -13.56 -23.68 28.08
C THR A 255 -12.72 -22.46 27.68
N LEU A 256 -11.94 -21.89 28.60
CA LEU A 256 -11.16 -20.66 28.37
C LEU A 256 -10.03 -20.87 27.33
N TRP A 257 -9.49 -22.09 27.23
CA TRP A 257 -8.40 -22.45 26.32
C TRP A 257 -8.87 -22.90 24.92
N VAL A 258 -10.09 -23.41 24.80
CA VAL A 258 -10.63 -23.94 23.52
C VAL A 258 -11.00 -22.80 22.56
N VAL A 259 -11.51 -21.69 23.12
CA VAL A 259 -12.00 -20.53 22.36
C VAL A 259 -10.88 -19.81 21.57
N PRO A 260 -9.69 -19.52 22.13
CA PRO A 260 -8.59 -18.91 21.37
C PRO A 260 -7.89 -19.87 20.40
N ALA A 261 -8.01 -21.19 20.58
CA ALA A 261 -7.42 -22.18 19.68
C ALA A 261 -8.13 -22.25 18.31
N LEU A 262 -9.42 -21.91 18.26
CA LEU A 262 -10.26 -22.01 17.07
C LEU A 262 -9.81 -21.12 15.89
N PRO A 263 -9.53 -19.81 16.07
CA PRO A 263 -8.99 -18.99 14.98
C PRO A 263 -7.61 -19.47 14.51
N ILE A 264 -6.77 -19.97 15.42
CA ILE A 264 -5.44 -20.52 15.08
C ILE A 264 -5.58 -21.78 14.21
N LEU A 265 -6.51 -22.67 14.56
CA LEU A 265 -6.78 -23.90 13.79
C LEU A 265 -7.30 -23.62 12.38
N VAL A 266 -8.02 -22.52 12.17
CA VAL A 266 -8.48 -22.09 10.83
C VAL A 266 -7.35 -21.41 10.04
N LEU A 267 -6.39 -20.79 10.73
CA LEU A 267 -5.27 -20.10 10.12
C LEU A 267 -4.24 -21.07 9.51
N ILE A 268 -4.02 -22.23 10.15
CA ILE A 268 -3.09 -23.28 9.68
C ILE A 268 -3.42 -23.76 8.24
N PRO A 269 -4.64 -24.23 7.92
CA PRO A 269 -4.95 -24.67 6.56
C PRO A 269 -4.91 -23.51 5.54
N ALA A 270 -5.27 -22.29 5.94
CA ALA A 270 -5.16 -21.12 5.06
C ALA A 270 -3.70 -20.78 4.69
N MET A 271 -2.76 -20.99 5.62
CA MET A 271 -1.31 -20.88 5.36
C MET A 271 -0.80 -22.03 4.47
N LEU A 272 -1.24 -23.27 4.72
CA LEU A 272 -0.79 -24.45 3.97
C LEU A 272 -1.22 -24.45 2.50
N VAL A 273 -2.39 -23.90 2.18
CA VAL A 273 -2.89 -23.82 0.79
C VAL A 273 -2.18 -22.72 -0.01
N SER A 274 -1.69 -21.68 0.66
CA SER A 274 -0.96 -20.54 0.04
C SER A 274 -1.64 -20.01 -1.24
N PRO A 275 -2.91 -19.60 -1.14
CA PRO A 275 -3.63 -19.06 -2.29
C PRO A 275 -2.91 -17.80 -2.81
N PRO A 276 -2.92 -17.57 -4.13
CA PRO A 276 -2.34 -16.35 -4.70
C PRO A 276 -3.06 -15.13 -4.14
N LEU A 277 -2.30 -14.14 -3.71
CA LEU A 277 -2.82 -12.93 -3.05
C LEU A 277 -3.55 -12.00 -4.03
N PHE A 278 -3.09 -12.01 -5.28
CA PHE A 278 -3.63 -11.22 -6.36
C PHE A 278 -3.42 -11.95 -7.69
N TYR A 279 -4.17 -11.55 -8.70
CA TYR A 279 -4.00 -11.97 -10.08
C TYR A 279 -3.77 -10.73 -10.94
N PHE A 280 -2.91 -10.81 -11.93
CA PHE A 280 -2.79 -9.75 -12.92
C PHE A 280 -3.97 -9.80 -13.88
N GLN A 281 -4.45 -8.65 -14.33
CA GLN A 281 -5.32 -8.62 -15.50
C GLN A 281 -4.52 -9.09 -16.72
N ASP A 282 -5.03 -10.12 -17.40
CA ASP A 282 -4.34 -10.79 -18.51
C ASP A 282 -4.12 -9.89 -19.73
N GLU A 283 -4.83 -8.76 -19.87
CA GLU A 283 -4.64 -7.80 -20.97
C GLU A 283 -4.79 -6.33 -20.51
N PRO A 284 -4.05 -5.38 -21.11
CA PRO A 284 -4.32 -3.97 -20.94
C PRO A 284 -5.72 -3.66 -21.46
N SER A 285 -6.61 -3.27 -20.54
CA SER A 285 -8.04 -3.12 -20.82
C SER A 285 -8.37 -1.98 -21.79
N HIS A 286 -7.43 -1.05 -22.03
CA HIS A 286 -7.69 0.12 -22.85
C HIS A 286 -6.49 0.46 -23.74
N CYS A 287 -6.68 0.41 -25.05
CA CYS A 287 -5.69 0.87 -26.02
C CYS A 287 -6.25 2.04 -26.82
N GLU A 288 -5.60 3.19 -26.76
CA GLU A 288 -5.92 4.37 -27.57
C GLU A 288 -4.86 4.59 -28.64
N ASN A 289 -5.29 5.00 -29.83
CA ASN A 289 -4.38 5.45 -30.87
C ASN A 289 -4.12 6.95 -30.67
N SER A 290 -2.85 7.33 -30.53
CA SER A 290 -2.41 8.72 -30.57
C SER A 290 -2.62 9.31 -31.98
N ALA A 291 -2.66 10.64 -32.07
CA ALA A 291 -2.75 11.38 -33.33
C ALA A 291 -1.60 11.04 -34.31
N THR A 292 -0.47 10.56 -33.79
CA THR A 292 0.73 10.15 -34.52
C THR A 292 0.76 8.67 -34.92
N GLY A 293 -0.33 7.92 -34.69
CA GLY A 293 -0.42 6.49 -35.04
C GLY A 293 0.17 5.52 -34.00
N ILE A 294 0.61 6.02 -32.84
CA ILE A 294 1.08 5.19 -31.72
C ILE A 294 -0.11 4.52 -31.03
N LYS A 295 -0.03 3.23 -30.75
CA LYS A 295 -1.06 2.52 -29.96
C LYS A 295 -0.60 2.43 -28.51
N ILE A 296 -1.18 3.24 -27.64
CA ILE A 296 -0.84 3.27 -26.21
C ILE A 296 -1.83 2.35 -25.49
N CYS A 297 -1.32 1.30 -24.84
CA CYS A 297 -2.13 0.34 -24.11
C CYS A 297 -1.87 0.48 -22.61
N THR A 298 -2.89 0.92 -21.87
CA THR A 298 -2.84 1.14 -20.41
C THR A 298 -3.90 0.33 -19.69
N TYR A 299 -3.66 0.02 -18.41
CA TYR A 299 -4.72 -0.50 -17.55
C TYR A 299 -5.81 0.55 -17.31
N ALA A 300 -7.03 0.09 -17.00
CA ALA A 300 -8.18 0.96 -16.76
C ALA A 300 -7.92 2.01 -15.66
N VAL A 301 -7.22 1.58 -14.60
CA VAL A 301 -6.76 2.43 -13.49
C VAL A 301 -5.91 3.61 -13.98
N GLU A 302 -5.09 3.40 -15.00
CA GLU A 302 -4.03 4.30 -15.45
C GLU A 302 -4.36 5.00 -16.76
N LYS A 303 -5.63 4.94 -17.19
CA LYS A 303 -6.12 5.66 -18.38
C LYS A 303 -5.77 7.16 -18.36
N SER A 304 -5.74 7.77 -17.19
CA SER A 304 -5.38 9.20 -17.04
C SER A 304 -3.91 9.51 -17.36
N ILE A 305 -3.03 8.51 -17.39
CA ILE A 305 -1.62 8.66 -17.76
C ILE A 305 -1.40 8.57 -19.28
N ALA A 306 -2.30 7.90 -20.01
CA ALA A 306 -2.22 7.78 -21.47
C ALA A 306 -1.93 9.11 -22.21
N PRO A 307 -2.57 10.26 -21.91
CA PRO A 307 -2.24 11.52 -22.56
C PRO A 307 -0.82 12.03 -22.26
N ILE A 308 -0.29 11.76 -21.07
CA ILE A 308 1.09 12.13 -20.70
C ILE A 308 2.08 11.32 -21.53
N ILE A 309 1.85 10.01 -21.64
CA ILE A 309 2.67 9.14 -22.48
C ILE A 309 2.60 9.59 -23.95
N ALA A 310 1.39 9.91 -24.44
CA ALA A 310 1.19 10.40 -25.80
C ALA A 310 1.94 11.72 -26.05
N GLU A 311 1.88 12.67 -25.12
CA GLU A 311 2.58 13.94 -25.21
C GLU A 311 4.09 13.74 -25.31
N GLU A 312 4.68 12.93 -24.42
CA GLU A 312 6.12 12.69 -24.42
C GLU A 312 6.58 11.88 -25.65
N ALA A 313 5.79 10.90 -26.07
CA ALA A 313 6.06 10.15 -27.29
C ALA A 313 6.00 11.07 -28.52
N ASN A 314 5.02 11.98 -28.60
CA ASN A 314 4.91 12.93 -29.72
C ASN A 314 6.11 13.89 -29.78
N LYS A 315 6.64 14.35 -28.63
CA LYS A 315 7.85 15.19 -28.59
C LYS A 315 9.06 14.46 -29.17
N ILE A 316 9.24 13.18 -28.82
CA ILE A 316 10.35 12.38 -29.33
C ILE A 316 10.17 12.10 -30.83
N LEU A 317 8.96 11.70 -31.25
CA LEU A 317 8.68 11.41 -32.66
C LEU A 317 8.82 12.65 -33.56
N ALA A 318 8.51 13.84 -33.06
CA ALA A 318 8.74 15.08 -33.78
C ALA A 318 10.24 15.34 -34.04
N LEU A 319 11.12 14.89 -33.13
CA LEU A 319 12.57 14.99 -33.30
C LEU A 319 13.13 13.91 -34.23
N THR A 320 12.57 12.70 -34.22
CA THR A 320 13.12 11.57 -34.98
C THR A 320 12.50 11.36 -36.37
N ASP A 321 11.40 12.06 -36.70
CA ASP A 321 10.62 11.93 -37.95
C ASP A 321 10.26 10.48 -38.32
N THR A 322 10.15 9.62 -37.31
CA THR A 322 9.82 8.21 -37.48
C THR A 322 8.32 8.02 -37.40
N ALA A 323 7.65 7.84 -38.54
CA ALA A 323 6.29 7.31 -38.56
C ALA A 323 6.30 5.91 -37.91
N PRO A 324 5.55 5.67 -36.82
CA PRO A 324 5.62 4.39 -36.14
C PRO A 324 4.80 3.34 -36.90
N GLU A 325 5.45 2.26 -37.34
CA GLU A 325 4.79 0.94 -37.33
C GLU A 325 4.32 0.72 -35.89
N SER A 326 3.00 0.78 -35.68
CA SER A 326 2.26 0.68 -34.42
C SER A 326 3.12 0.44 -33.16
N ILE A 327 3.82 1.47 -32.68
CA ILE A 327 4.57 1.38 -31.43
C ILE A 327 3.54 1.11 -30.34
N ARG A 328 3.67 -0.04 -29.67
CA ARG A 328 2.81 -0.42 -28.56
C ARG A 328 3.49 -0.04 -27.27
N ILE A 329 2.97 0.95 -26.56
CA ILE A 329 3.48 1.25 -25.22
C ILE A 329 2.66 0.42 -24.24
N GLN A 330 3.32 -0.52 -23.57
CA GLN A 330 2.76 -1.37 -22.52
C GLN A 330 3.41 -1.01 -21.18
N GLN A 331 2.76 -1.42 -20.11
CA GLN A 331 3.19 -1.11 -18.75
C GLN A 331 3.88 -2.31 -18.12
N ASP A 332 4.99 -2.08 -17.40
CA ASP A 332 5.78 -3.20 -16.88
C ASP A 332 5.04 -3.99 -15.81
N HIS A 333 5.14 -5.31 -15.92
CA HIS A 333 4.66 -6.23 -14.91
C HIS A 333 5.75 -6.40 -13.85
N TYR A 334 5.40 -6.14 -12.58
CA TYR A 334 6.26 -6.49 -11.45
C TYR A 334 6.31 -8.03 -11.31
N GLN A 335 7.18 -8.65 -12.11
CA GLN A 335 7.50 -10.08 -12.16
C GLN A 335 6.36 -11.06 -12.47
N GLN A 336 6.34 -11.55 -13.72
CA GLN A 336 6.44 -12.98 -14.08
C GLN A 336 6.09 -13.18 -15.55
N ASN A 337 7.08 -13.60 -16.36
CA ASN A 337 6.92 -14.44 -17.57
C ASN A 337 5.87 -14.08 -18.63
N VAL A 338 5.30 -12.88 -18.64
CA VAL A 338 4.68 -12.36 -19.87
C VAL A 338 5.86 -12.09 -20.78
N LYS A 339 6.02 -12.91 -21.82
CA LYS A 339 6.96 -12.61 -22.91
C LYS A 339 6.64 -11.20 -23.35
N ALA A 340 7.49 -10.24 -22.98
CA ALA A 340 7.37 -8.86 -23.45
C ALA A 340 7.23 -8.96 -24.97
N ASP A 341 6.13 -8.43 -25.51
CA ASP A 341 5.95 -8.38 -26.95
C ASP A 341 7.19 -7.64 -27.49
N PRO A 342 8.04 -8.27 -28.31
CA PRO A 342 9.32 -7.70 -28.73
C PRO A 342 9.15 -6.41 -29.55
N GLN A 343 7.90 -6.06 -29.91
CA GLN A 343 7.49 -4.84 -30.58
C GLN A 343 6.85 -3.80 -29.65
N SER A 344 6.89 -4.01 -28.33
CA SER A 344 6.31 -3.09 -27.34
C SER A 344 7.36 -2.39 -26.48
N ILE A 345 7.12 -1.10 -26.19
CA ILE A 345 7.89 -0.30 -25.24
C ILE A 345 7.25 -0.48 -23.88
N THR A 346 8.01 -0.99 -22.93
CA THR A 346 7.54 -1.16 -21.57
C THR A 346 7.87 0.08 -20.72
N VAL A 347 6.86 0.76 -20.20
CA VAL A 347 7.01 1.93 -19.31
C VAL A 347 6.78 1.49 -17.86
N PRO A 348 7.62 1.93 -16.91
CA PRO A 348 7.49 1.50 -15.53
C PRO A 348 6.21 2.00 -14.88
N THR A 349 5.48 1.08 -14.25
CA THR A 349 4.30 1.39 -13.43
C THR A 349 4.61 1.48 -11.94
N THR A 350 5.81 1.10 -11.50
CA THR A 350 6.16 0.96 -10.08
C THR A 350 7.32 1.89 -9.72
N GLY A 351 7.22 2.59 -8.60
CA GLY A 351 8.20 3.59 -8.16
C GLY A 351 7.57 4.80 -7.48
N SER A 352 8.28 5.37 -6.52
CA SER A 352 7.94 6.69 -5.96
C SER A 352 8.38 7.75 -6.97
N PHE A 353 7.46 8.22 -7.82
CA PHE A 353 7.78 9.16 -8.89
C PHE A 353 6.96 10.45 -8.77
N THR A 354 7.65 11.58 -8.79
CA THR A 354 7.01 12.86 -9.13
C THR A 354 6.55 12.88 -10.60
N ASN A 355 5.73 13.88 -10.97
CA ASN A 355 5.32 14.11 -12.36
C ASN A 355 6.49 14.06 -13.33
N GLN A 356 7.50 14.84 -13.00
CA GLN A 356 8.63 15.11 -13.84
C GLN A 356 9.55 13.90 -13.91
N GLU A 357 9.73 13.18 -12.80
CA GLU A 357 10.41 11.88 -12.77
C GLU A 357 9.75 10.89 -13.71
N TYR A 358 8.43 10.76 -13.61
CA TYR A 358 7.69 9.86 -14.46
C TYR A 358 7.82 10.23 -15.94
N ARG A 359 7.67 11.51 -16.30
CA ARG A 359 7.84 11.99 -17.69
C ARG A 359 9.25 11.72 -18.21
N THR A 360 10.27 11.98 -17.40
CA THR A 360 11.67 11.77 -17.77
C THR A 360 11.96 10.28 -17.97
N GLN A 361 11.42 9.42 -17.11
CA GLN A 361 11.53 7.98 -17.27
C GLN A 361 10.82 7.48 -18.53
N VAL A 362 9.59 7.95 -18.80
CA VAL A 362 8.86 7.60 -20.04
C VAL A 362 9.67 7.99 -21.28
N ARG A 363 10.30 9.18 -21.29
CA ARG A 363 11.18 9.60 -22.39
C ARG A 363 12.37 8.67 -22.56
N ALA A 364 13.05 8.31 -21.46
CA ALA A 364 14.21 7.43 -21.48
C ALA A 364 13.85 6.04 -22.05
N GLU A 365 12.71 5.48 -21.65
CA GLU A 365 12.25 4.18 -22.17
C GLU A 365 11.95 4.22 -23.67
N ILE A 366 11.33 5.31 -24.13
CA ILE A 366 11.03 5.51 -25.54
C ILE A 366 12.30 5.74 -26.35
N SER A 367 13.24 6.56 -25.86
CA SER A 367 14.50 6.84 -26.55
C SER A 367 15.37 5.59 -26.65
N ASP A 368 15.48 4.82 -25.58
CA ASP A 368 16.23 3.55 -25.54
C ASP A 368 15.66 2.50 -26.49
N TYR A 369 14.33 2.46 -26.63
CA TYR A 369 13.69 1.58 -27.59
C TYR A 369 13.96 2.01 -29.04
N LEU A 370 13.88 3.30 -29.34
CA LEU A 370 14.08 3.83 -30.69
C LEU A 370 15.52 3.73 -31.18
N THR A 371 16.50 3.75 -30.26
CA THR A 371 17.93 3.65 -30.59
C THR A 371 18.46 2.23 -30.54
N GLY A 372 17.65 1.26 -30.10
CA GLY A 372 18.10 -0.13 -29.91
C GLY A 372 19.02 -0.33 -28.70
N ASN A 373 19.16 0.66 -27.82
CA ASN A 373 20.06 0.60 -26.65
C ASN A 373 19.79 -0.64 -25.77
N LYS A 374 18.52 -1.02 -25.57
CA LYS A 374 18.17 -2.25 -24.83
C LYS A 374 18.52 -3.56 -25.55
N LYS A 375 18.63 -3.53 -26.89
CA LYS A 375 18.95 -4.70 -27.73
C LYS A 375 20.43 -4.88 -27.96
N CYS A 376 21.22 -3.82 -27.80
CA CYS A 376 22.67 -3.82 -27.94
C CYS A 376 23.33 -3.90 -26.55
N PRO A 377 23.49 -5.10 -25.94
CA PRO A 377 24.19 -5.20 -24.67
C PRO A 377 25.63 -4.72 -24.85
N ALA A 378 26.11 -3.91 -23.90
CA ALA A 378 27.54 -3.64 -23.77
C ALA A 378 28.23 -4.98 -23.51
N GLY A 379 28.95 -5.50 -24.51
CA GLY A 379 29.59 -6.81 -24.39
C GLY A 379 30.53 -6.85 -23.19
N ASP A 380 30.42 -7.91 -22.38
CA ASP A 380 31.50 -8.29 -21.47
C ASP A 380 32.78 -8.41 -22.31
N ALA A 381 33.88 -7.89 -21.77
CA ALA A 381 35.14 -7.48 -22.42
C ALA A 381 35.93 -8.53 -23.24
N SER A 382 35.30 -9.57 -23.80
CA SER A 382 35.94 -10.68 -24.49
C SER A 382 35.53 -10.88 -25.96
N SER A 383 34.62 -10.07 -26.52
CA SER A 383 34.18 -10.22 -27.92
C SER A 383 34.26 -8.90 -28.67
N GLU A 384 35.29 -8.79 -29.52
CA GLU A 384 35.46 -7.91 -30.69
C GLU A 384 35.00 -6.43 -30.58
N SER A 385 35.98 -5.54 -30.73
CA SER A 385 35.96 -4.06 -30.68
C SER A 385 34.86 -3.33 -31.47
N SER A 386 34.08 -4.02 -32.29
CA SER A 386 32.97 -3.48 -33.09
C SER A 386 31.61 -3.53 -32.36
N GLN A 387 31.40 -4.45 -31.41
CA GLN A 387 30.17 -4.50 -30.60
C GLN A 387 30.16 -3.45 -29.47
N SER A 388 31.32 -3.13 -28.90
CA SER A 388 31.44 -2.07 -27.88
C SER A 388 31.06 -0.70 -28.45
N SER A 389 31.53 -0.37 -29.65
CA SER A 389 31.24 0.93 -30.29
C SER A 389 29.76 1.10 -30.65
N ALA A 390 29.08 0.06 -31.14
CA ALA A 390 27.66 0.18 -31.50
C ALA A 390 26.77 0.41 -30.27
N SER A 391 27.11 -0.21 -29.13
CA SER A 391 26.40 0.00 -27.85
C SER A 391 26.64 1.40 -27.26
N GLU A 392 27.86 1.94 -27.41
CA GLU A 392 28.18 3.30 -26.99
C GLU A 392 27.45 4.34 -27.83
N ILE A 393 27.32 4.11 -29.14
CA ILE A 393 26.62 5.02 -30.05
C ILE A 393 25.10 4.96 -29.87
N SER A 394 24.51 3.78 -29.64
CA SER A 394 23.07 3.67 -29.35
C SER A 394 22.71 4.34 -28.03
N ARG A 395 23.58 4.23 -27.02
CA ARG A 395 23.47 4.96 -25.76
C ARG A 395 23.67 6.47 -25.94
N ALA A 396 24.64 6.90 -26.74
CA ALA A 396 24.87 8.32 -27.05
C ALA A 396 23.67 8.94 -27.79
N ALA A 397 23.09 8.22 -28.75
CA ALA A 397 21.88 8.63 -29.46
C ALA A 397 20.68 8.72 -28.51
N SER A 398 20.51 7.78 -27.56
CA SER A 398 19.43 7.82 -26.57
C SER A 398 19.56 9.05 -25.67
N ASN A 399 20.77 9.31 -25.16
CA ASN A 399 21.07 10.50 -24.37
C ASN A 399 20.82 11.80 -25.14
N ALA A 400 21.23 11.86 -26.42
CA ALA A 400 21.01 13.02 -27.27
C ALA A 400 19.51 13.32 -27.48
N ILE A 401 18.69 12.28 -27.71
CA ILE A 401 17.22 12.41 -27.80
C ILE A 401 16.66 12.94 -26.48
N LEU A 402 17.07 12.37 -25.35
CA LEU A 402 16.59 12.76 -24.03
C LEU A 402 16.89 14.24 -23.74
N ILE A 403 18.12 14.70 -23.98
CA ILE A 403 18.54 16.08 -23.72
C ILE A 403 17.84 17.06 -24.67
N LYS A 404 17.80 16.77 -25.97
CA LYS A 404 17.15 17.64 -26.97
C LYS A 404 15.63 17.77 -26.75
N THR A 405 14.98 16.75 -26.18
CA THR A 405 13.53 16.77 -25.89
C THR A 405 13.17 17.38 -24.54
N VAL A 406 14.11 17.47 -23.59
CA VAL A 406 13.92 18.14 -22.29
C VAL A 406 14.05 19.67 -22.42
N GLY A 407 14.92 20.14 -23.32
CA GLY A 407 15.31 21.56 -23.37
C GLY A 407 16.28 21.93 -22.24
N ASP A 408 16.88 23.12 -22.34
CA ASP A 408 18.03 23.60 -21.54
C ASP A 408 17.72 23.93 -20.06
N GLN A 409 16.68 23.33 -19.47
CA GLN A 409 16.29 23.54 -18.07
C GLN A 409 16.06 22.20 -17.35
N PRO A 410 17.13 21.55 -16.88
CA PRO A 410 17.00 20.69 -15.71
C PRO A 410 16.78 21.59 -14.48
N GLU A 411 15.66 21.42 -13.77
CA GLU A 411 15.50 22.02 -12.44
C GLU A 411 16.43 21.29 -11.47
N GLU A 412 17.50 22.01 -11.09
CA GLU A 412 18.72 21.60 -10.36
C GLU A 412 18.51 20.97 -8.97
N ASN A 413 17.29 20.61 -8.55
CA ASN A 413 17.02 20.20 -7.16
C ASN A 413 15.90 19.16 -6.96
N SER A 414 15.60 18.30 -7.94
CA SER A 414 14.72 17.15 -7.70
C SER A 414 15.52 15.86 -7.56
N ASP A 415 15.14 14.97 -6.61
CA ASP A 415 15.76 13.64 -6.49
C ASP A 415 15.62 12.81 -7.79
N ALA A 416 14.82 13.27 -8.76
CA ALA A 416 14.77 12.84 -10.15
C ALA A 416 16.14 12.75 -10.82
N THR A 417 17.03 13.68 -10.51
CA THR A 417 18.36 13.74 -11.11
C THR A 417 19.37 12.77 -10.51
N LYS A 418 18.98 11.97 -9.51
CA LYS A 418 19.79 10.82 -9.04
C LYS A 418 19.50 9.53 -9.81
N VAL A 419 18.28 9.34 -10.31
CA VAL A 419 17.90 8.13 -11.06
C VAL A 419 18.40 8.21 -12.51
N LEU A 420 18.39 9.42 -13.08
CA LEU A 420 19.13 9.77 -14.29
C LEU A 420 20.03 10.93 -13.89
N LYS A 421 21.36 10.73 -13.84
CA LYS A 421 22.41 11.69 -13.41
C LYS A 421 22.47 13.02 -14.23
N LEU A 422 21.36 13.56 -14.73
CA LEU A 422 21.25 14.73 -15.61
C LEU A 422 21.89 16.02 -15.05
N ASP A 423 21.96 16.22 -13.74
CA ASP A 423 22.52 17.44 -13.13
C ASP A 423 24.05 17.43 -13.02
N THR A 424 24.71 16.27 -13.20
CA THR A 424 26.19 16.18 -13.26
C THR A 424 26.74 16.14 -14.69
N LEU A 425 25.87 16.32 -15.69
CA LEU A 425 26.04 15.77 -17.03
C LEU A 425 26.37 16.81 -18.11
N THR A 426 27.47 17.55 -17.94
CA THR A 426 28.14 18.19 -19.10
C THR A 426 29.61 17.78 -19.24
N GLU A 427 30.27 17.36 -18.15
CA GLU A 427 31.66 16.89 -18.21
C GLU A 427 31.82 15.38 -18.48
N ASP A 428 30.88 14.54 -18.03
CA ASP A 428 31.00 13.07 -18.06
C ASP A 428 30.34 12.35 -19.27
N TYR A 429 29.78 13.08 -20.23
CA TYR A 429 29.22 12.45 -21.43
C TYR A 429 30.31 11.99 -22.40
N SER A 430 30.03 10.86 -23.09
CA SER A 430 30.91 10.36 -24.15
C SER A 430 31.05 11.40 -25.27
N GLU A 431 32.19 11.39 -25.95
CA GLU A 431 32.46 12.35 -27.05
C GLU A 431 31.44 12.22 -28.19
N GLU A 432 30.89 11.02 -28.40
CA GLU A 432 29.80 10.75 -29.33
C GLU A 432 28.51 11.50 -28.94
N THR A 433 28.17 11.51 -27.65
CA THR A 433 26.99 12.23 -27.15
C THR A 433 27.17 13.73 -27.36
N LYS A 434 28.35 14.27 -27.01
CA LYS A 434 28.67 15.69 -27.21
C LYS A 434 28.61 16.10 -28.69
N THR A 435 29.03 15.21 -29.59
CA THR A 435 29.00 15.45 -31.04
C THR A 435 27.57 15.48 -31.58
N LEU A 436 26.73 14.52 -31.20
CA LEU A 436 25.31 14.50 -31.58
C LEU A 436 24.52 15.69 -31.02
N LEU A 437 24.90 16.20 -29.85
CA LEU A 437 24.27 17.39 -29.25
C LEU A 437 24.55 18.67 -30.05
N LYS A 438 25.74 18.78 -30.67
CA LYS A 438 26.13 19.95 -31.49
C LYS A 438 25.32 20.10 -32.78
N LEU A 439 24.72 19.01 -33.27
CA LEU A 439 23.86 19.04 -34.46
C LEU A 439 22.61 19.88 -34.18
N SER A 440 22.17 20.70 -35.16
CA SER A 440 20.83 21.29 -35.08
C SER A 440 19.76 20.19 -35.06
N ASP A 441 18.56 20.48 -34.56
CA ASP A 441 17.49 19.48 -34.51
C ASP A 441 17.21 18.88 -35.90
N SER A 442 17.20 19.69 -36.96
CA SER A 442 17.05 19.22 -38.33
C SER A 442 18.17 18.29 -38.80
N GLN A 443 19.42 18.60 -38.44
CA GLN A 443 20.59 17.78 -38.78
C GLN A 443 20.58 16.46 -38.00
N PHE A 444 20.15 16.51 -36.74
CA PHE A 444 19.98 15.33 -35.91
C PHE A 444 18.87 14.42 -36.46
N THR A 445 17.72 14.98 -36.84
CA THR A 445 16.61 14.23 -37.46
C THR A 445 17.06 13.52 -38.75
N GLU A 446 17.77 14.22 -39.64
CA GLU A 446 18.28 13.63 -40.88
C GLU A 446 19.31 12.52 -40.61
N TRP A 447 20.21 12.75 -39.65
CA TRP A 447 21.18 11.73 -39.25
C TRP A 447 20.50 10.51 -38.64
N PHE A 448 19.54 10.72 -37.73
CA PHE A 448 18.85 9.65 -37.04
C PHE A 448 18.03 8.80 -38.00
N SER A 449 17.27 9.43 -38.90
CA SER A 449 16.46 8.71 -39.89
C SER A 449 17.30 7.84 -40.82
N ARG A 450 18.49 8.32 -41.23
CA ARG A 450 19.44 7.55 -42.06
C ARG A 450 20.06 6.37 -41.34
N ASN A 451 20.31 6.50 -40.03
CA ASN A 451 21.08 5.52 -39.25
C ASN A 451 20.22 4.62 -38.35
N ARG A 452 18.89 4.82 -38.33
CA ARG A 452 17.95 4.11 -37.44
C ARG A 452 18.04 2.59 -37.55
N ASP A 453 17.98 2.05 -38.76
CA ASP A 453 17.99 0.59 -38.95
C ASP A 453 19.32 -0.03 -38.49
N ALA A 454 20.42 0.69 -38.69
CA ALA A 454 21.73 0.29 -38.21
C ALA A 454 21.85 0.39 -36.68
N LEU A 455 21.25 1.42 -36.06
CA LEU A 455 21.16 1.54 -34.60
C LEU A 455 20.34 0.40 -33.98
N MET A 456 19.16 0.11 -34.53
CA MET A 456 18.26 -0.95 -34.05
C MET A 456 18.84 -2.36 -34.17
N ASN A 457 19.73 -2.57 -35.14
CA ASN A 457 20.40 -3.84 -35.38
C ASN A 457 21.84 -3.90 -34.83
N CYS A 458 22.28 -2.90 -34.08
CA CYS A 458 23.63 -2.81 -33.50
C CYS A 458 24.77 -2.86 -34.54
N GLN A 459 24.56 -2.25 -35.70
CA GLN A 459 25.49 -2.26 -36.84
C GLN A 459 26.22 -0.92 -37.07
N LEU A 460 25.94 0.10 -36.25
CA LEU A 460 26.53 1.43 -36.44
C LEU A 460 27.96 1.49 -35.89
N GLU A 461 28.94 1.77 -36.75
CA GLU A 461 30.33 2.04 -36.37
C GLU A 461 30.59 3.55 -36.15
N GLN A 462 31.66 3.91 -35.43
CA GLN A 462 32.03 5.31 -35.12
C GLN A 462 32.14 6.22 -36.36
N LEU A 463 32.43 5.67 -37.54
CA LEU A 463 32.49 6.38 -38.83
C LEU A 463 31.13 6.94 -39.29
N GLY A 464 30.02 6.51 -38.67
CA GLY A 464 28.67 6.98 -38.99
C GLY A 464 28.25 8.27 -38.27
N ILE A 465 29.04 8.79 -37.33
CA ILE A 465 28.73 10.02 -36.59
C ILE A 465 29.27 11.22 -37.38
N PRO A 466 28.44 12.25 -37.67
CA PRO A 466 28.90 13.46 -38.35
C PRO A 466 29.96 14.17 -37.50
N GLN A 467 31.09 14.51 -38.13
CA GLN A 467 32.21 15.21 -37.49
C GLN A 467 32.01 16.72 -37.41
#